data_AF-A0A7K5ULM1-F1
#
_entry.id   AF-A0A7K5ULM1-F1
#
_cell.length_a   1.000
_cell.length_b   1.000
_cell.length_c   1.000
_cell.angle_alpha   90.00
_cell.angle_beta   90.00
_cell.angle_gamma   90.00
#
_symmetry.space_group_name_H-M   'P 1'
#
loop_
_entity.id
_entity.type
_entity.pdbx_description
1 polymer ?
#
loop_
_entity_poly.entity_id
_entity_poly.type
_entity_poly.pdbx_seq_one_letter_code
_entity_poly.pdbx_strand_id
1 'polypeptide(L)' 'EKPHKCPKCNKGVRWSSDLIKHQRTHTGEKPHSCLECGKSFRDFSAFTQHHQTHVAEKPCVCFQCGNCF' A
#
# COMPACT_ATOMS: atom_id res chain seq x y z
N GLU A 1 5.16 -18.10 17.53
CA GLU A 1 6.16 -17.21 18.14
C GLU A 1 6.49 -16.04 17.19
N LYS A 2 7.11 -14.97 17.69
CA LYS A 2 7.51 -13.77 16.91
C LYS A 2 9.05 -13.69 16.84
N PRO A 3 9.69 -14.52 15.99
CA PRO A 3 11.15 -14.65 16.00
C PRO A 3 11.87 -13.40 15.47
N HIS A 4 11.22 -12.62 14.60
CA HIS A 4 11.82 -11.45 13.97
C HIS A 4 11.50 -10.19 14.76
N LYS A 5 12.52 -9.59 15.39
CA LYS A 5 12.36 -8.39 16.23
C LYS A 5 12.94 -7.15 15.56
N CYS A 6 12.24 -6.03 15.67
CA CYS A 6 12.75 -4.75 15.21
C CYS A 6 13.89 -4.26 16.11
N PRO A 7 15.08 -3.92 15.55
CA PRO A 7 16.17 -3.41 16.37
C PRO A 7 15.90 -2.02 16.96
N LYS A 8 15.00 -1.23 16.36
CA LYS A 8 14.69 0.14 16.83
C LYS A 8 13.68 0.19 17.98
N CYS A 9 12.68 -0.67 17.98
CA CYS A 9 11.58 -0.62 18.95
C CYS A 9 11.23 -1.98 19.58
N ASN A 10 12.04 -3.01 19.32
CA ASN A 10 11.90 -4.38 19.83
C ASN A 10 10.56 -5.08 19.51
N LYS A 11 9.76 -4.51 18.59
CA LYS A 11 8.50 -5.12 18.16
C LYS A 11 8.77 -6.43 17.44
N GLY A 12 8.16 -7.51 17.94
CA GLY A 12 8.20 -8.83 17.32
C GLY A 12 7.15 -8.99 16.22
N VAL A 13 7.56 -9.59 15.10
CA VAL A 13 6.68 -9.99 14.00
C VAL A 13 6.90 -11.47 13.65
N ARG A 14 5.92 -12.05 12.95
CA ARG A 14 5.94 -13.48 12.59
C ARG A 14 6.84 -13.76 11.40
N TRP A 15 6.89 -12.86 10.42
CA TRP A 15 7.62 -13.04 9.17
C TRP A 15 8.69 -11.96 8.98
N SER A 16 9.80 -12.32 8.33
CA SER A 16 10.88 -11.38 8.01
C SER A 16 10.45 -10.30 7.02
N SER A 17 9.55 -10.61 6.07
CA SER A 17 8.96 -9.64 5.15
C SER A 17 8.17 -8.54 5.87
N ASP A 18 7.41 -8.90 6.91
CA ASP A 18 6.72 -7.93 7.77
C ASP A 18 7.69 -7.06 8.55
N LEU A 19 8.85 -7.61 8.94
CA LEU A 19 9.88 -6.84 9.63
C LEU A 19 10.43 -5.75 8.72
N ILE A 20 10.68 -6.06 7.45
CA ILE A 20 11.14 -5.09 6.44
C ILE A 20 10.07 -4.02 6.21
N LYS A 21 8.80 -4.41 6.00
CA LYS A 21 7.68 -3.46 5.88
C LYS A 21 7.53 -2.59 7.12
N HIS A 22 7.73 -3.16 8.31
CA HIS A 22 7.72 -2.44 9.57
C HIS A 22 8.89 -1.46 9.67
N GLN A 23 10.10 -1.81 9.23
CA GLN A 23 11.23 -0.89 9.29
C GLN A 23 10.99 0.40 8.50
N ARG A 24 10.24 0.31 7.39
CA ARG A 24 9.79 1.50 6.64
C ARG A 24 8.94 2.46 7.47
N THR A 25 8.33 2.03 8.59
CA THR A 25 7.60 2.92 9.50
C THR A 25 8.53 3.91 10.18
N HIS A 26 9.78 3.50 10.42
CA HIS A 26 10.78 4.30 11.12
C HIS A 26 11.54 5.22 10.19
N THR A 27 11.69 4.82 8.92
CA THR A 27 12.38 5.64 7.90
C THR A 27 11.44 6.59 7.18
N GLY A 28 10.13 6.33 7.22
CA GLY A 28 9.14 7.08 6.44
C GLY A 28 9.17 6.75 4.95
N GLU A 29 9.90 5.71 4.53
CA GLU A 29 9.99 5.29 3.14
C GLU A 29 8.61 4.86 2.62
N LYS A 30 8.23 5.41 1.46
CA LYS A 30 6.95 5.15 0.80
C LYS A 30 7.20 4.80 -0.67
N PRO A 31 7.55 3.54 -0.97
CA PRO A 31 7.96 3.13 -2.31
C PRO A 31 6.81 3.14 -3.32
N HIS A 32 5.55 3.14 -2.88
CA HIS A 32 4.40 3.09 -3.77
C HIS A 32 3.75 4.46 -3.86
N SER A 33 3.97 5.18 -4.96
CA SER A 33 3.41 6.52 -5.17
C SER A 33 2.31 6.48 -6.22
N CYS A 34 1.18 7.13 -5.92
CA CYS A 34 0.10 7.36 -6.86
C CYS A 34 0.46 8.54 -7.75
N LEU A 35 0.53 8.32 -9.06
CA LEU A 35 0.85 9.37 -10.02
C LEU A 35 -0.34 10.31 -10.27
N GLU A 36 -1.57 9.85 -10.06
CA GLU A 36 -2.78 10.66 -10.26
C GLU A 36 -2.91 11.79 -9.22
N CYS A 37 -2.57 11.53 -7.96
CA CYS A 37 -2.76 12.50 -6.86
C CYS A 37 -1.50 12.76 -6.01
N GLY A 38 -0.37 12.15 -6.35
CA GLY A 38 0.90 12.32 -5.63
C GLY A 38 0.96 11.65 -4.26
N LYS A 39 -0.07 10.92 -3.82
CA LYS A 39 -0.05 10.24 -2.50
C LYS A 39 0.89 9.04 -2.53
N SER A 40 1.77 8.94 -1.53
CA SER A 40 2.68 7.80 -1.39
C SER A 40 2.32 6.91 -0.19
N PHE A 41 2.55 5.61 -0.35
CA PHE A 41 2.16 4.53 0.55
C PHE A 41 3.37 3.64 0.88
N ARG A 42 3.38 3.11 2.10
CA ARG A 42 4.42 2.21 2.60
C ARG A 42 4.24 0.76 2.16
N ASP A 43 2.99 0.36 1.92
CA ASP A 43 2.60 -1.01 1.59
C ASP A 43 1.82 -1.03 0.28
N PHE A 44 2.01 -2.11 -0.48
CA PHE A 44 1.40 -2.30 -1.78
C PHE A 44 -0.13 -2.46 -1.66
N SER A 45 -0.61 -3.20 -0.66
CA SER A 45 -2.05 -3.40 -0.47
C SER A 45 -2.80 -2.08 -0.23
N ALA A 46 -2.22 -1.18 0.57
CA ALA A 46 -2.77 0.14 0.81
C ALA A 46 -2.75 1.03 -0.45
N PHE A 47 -1.66 0.95 -1.23
CA PHE A 47 -1.57 1.62 -2.53
C PHE A 47 -2.63 1.11 -3.52
N THR A 48 -2.80 -0.22 -3.64
CA THR A 48 -3.77 -0.81 -4.57
C THR A 48 -5.20 -0.45 -4.20
N GLN A 49 -5.55 -0.53 -2.91
CA GLN A 49 -6.87 -0.09 -2.44
C GLN A 49 -7.10 1.40 -2.74
N HIS A 50 -6.09 2.24 -2.51
CA HIS A 50 -6.18 3.65 -2.90
C HIS A 50 -6.31 3.84 -4.41
N HIS A 51 -5.54 3.11 -5.21
CA HIS A 51 -5.57 3.24 -6.66
C HIS A 51 -6.95 2.90 -7.22
N GLN A 52 -7.66 1.95 -6.61
CA GLN A 52 -9.04 1.63 -6.95
C GLN A 52 -10.02 2.78 -6.69
N THR A 53 -9.74 3.69 -5.75
CA THR A 53 -10.61 4.86 -5.55
C THR A 53 -10.58 5.79 -6.76
N HIS A 54 -9.44 5.96 -7.41
CA HIS A 54 -9.35 6.73 -8.65
C HIS A 54 -10.08 6.06 -9.82
N VAL A 55 -10.10 4.72 -9.85
CA VAL A 55 -10.82 3.96 -10.89
C VAL A 55 -12.33 4.01 -10.64
N ALA A 56 -12.79 3.96 -9.39
CA ALA A 56 -14.20 4.09 -9.04
C ALA A 56 -14.71 5.53 -9.16
N GLU A 57 -13.86 6.53 -8.92
CA GLU A 57 -14.15 7.95 -9.17
C GLU A 57 -14.07 8.31 -10.65
N LYS A 58 -13.28 7.58 -11.44
CA LYS A 58 -13.39 7.62 -12.90
C LYS A 58 -14.74 7.01 -13.25
N PRO A 59 -15.65 7.74 -13.90
CA PRO A 59 -16.78 7.07 -14.52
C PRO A 59 -16.15 6.10 -15.53
N CYS A 60 -16.36 4.78 -15.35
CA CYS A 60 -16.01 3.82 -16.38
C CYS A 60 -16.95 4.06 -17.56
N VAL A 61 -16.66 5.08 -18.36
CA VAL A 61 -17.25 5.28 -19.67
C VAL A 61 -16.61 4.25 -20.60
N CYS A 62 -17.15 3.04 -20.55
CA CYS A 62 -17.04 2.15 -21.68
C CYS A 62 -17.83 2.78 -22.84
N PHE A 63 -17.13 3.40 -23.79
CA PHE A 63 -17.74 4.05 -24.97
C PHE A 63 -18.51 3.07 -25.88
N GLN A 64 -18.40 1.77 -25.63
CA GLN A 64 -19.02 0.70 -26.42
C GLN A 64 -20.13 -0.07 -25.66
N CYS A 65 -20.17 -0.07 -24.32
CA CYS A 65 -21.04 -1.04 -23.61
C CYS A 65 -21.75 -0.53 -22.33
N GLY A 66 -21.50 0.68 -21.84
CA GLY A 66 -22.32 1.32 -20.78
C GLY A 66 -22.49 0.58 -19.44
N ASN A 67 -21.79 -0.54 -19.18
CA ASN A 67 -21.91 -1.29 -17.94
C ASN A 67 -20.64 -1.16 -17.10
N CYS A 68 -20.79 -0.66 -15.87
CA CYS A 68 -19.90 -0.91 -14.75
C CYS A 68 -20.42 -2.15 -14.00
N PHE A 69 -19.54 -3.06 -13.60
CA PHE A 69 -19.83 -4.01 -12.52
C PHE A 69 -19.47 -3.39 -11.17
#